data_AF-A0A0J1ECJ2-F1
#
_entry.id   AF-A0A0J1ECJ2-F1
#
_cell.length_a   1.000
_cell.length_b   1.000
_cell.length_c   1.000
_cell.angle_alpha   90.00
_cell.angle_beta   90.00
_cell.angle_gamma   90.00
#
_symmetry.space_group_name_H-M   'P 1'
#
loop_
_entity.id
_entity.type
_entity.pdbx_description
1 polymer ?
#
loop_
_entity_poly.entity_id
_entity_poly.type
_entity_poly.pdbx_seq_one_letter_code
_entity_poly.pdbx_strand_id
1 'polypeptide(L)'
;MNESNELTPNTFYIEVTGAGLPEVDGLFVPSTAPPAESESGTVSSLGYWNGKLAWDRADGKSARSPALSYSNTYRSWRICRLDGHLAYDITCEDELPPTDRPWHVYKKGVAPAPKVVIHHHDPRQPCPKPNVVFVLGGPGAGKGTMCELAESQLGWTHLSTGDLLRAEREANGPHAATIEEIITAGNLVPSTIVVKLLQDAMEKITRHTGNRNFLLDGFPRSQSNLDAWYEVFGREAELPKMLFFECPYEVLEKRVLARAKYTGRQDDNLVSLKSRFDTFKKETLPTVQFFKSQERCVELDTSLDRQAVYQLVCEQLSEHTDCTLANQPLSERAEMLLGLRRFPN
;
A
#
# COMPACT_ATOMS: atom_id res chain seq x y z
N MET A 1 37.26 -8.12 9.05
CA MET A 1 37.80 -7.29 7.95
C MET A 1 36.58 -6.66 7.29
N ASN A 2 36.53 -5.33 7.31
CA ASN A 2 35.42 -4.46 6.93
C ASN A 2 34.48 -5.05 5.87
N GLU A 3 33.25 -5.39 6.26
CA GLU A 3 32.14 -5.16 5.35
C GLU A 3 32.17 -3.67 5.06
N SER A 4 32.43 -3.32 3.80
CA SER A 4 32.29 -1.96 3.31
C SER A 4 30.87 -1.54 3.61
N ASN A 5 30.72 -0.73 4.66
CA ASN A 5 29.51 -0.05 5.06
C ASN A 5 29.25 1.04 3.99
N GLU A 6 29.05 0.62 2.74
CA GLU A 6 28.67 1.48 1.63
C GLU A 6 27.28 2.03 1.97
N LEU A 7 27.27 3.17 2.66
CA LEU A 7 26.05 3.89 2.98
C LEU A 7 25.38 4.21 1.66
N THR A 8 24.24 3.55 1.40
CA THR A 8 23.38 3.89 0.29
C THR A 8 22.97 5.37 0.41
N PRO A 9 22.97 6.14 -0.68
CA PRO A 9 22.45 7.51 -0.64
C PRO A 9 21.02 7.48 -0.11
N ASN A 10 20.70 8.34 0.87
CA ASN A 10 19.30 8.46 1.29
C ASN A 10 18.49 9.10 0.17
N THR A 11 17.47 8.38 -0.32
CA THR A 11 16.54 8.83 -1.35
C THR A 11 15.16 9.16 -0.80
N PHE A 12 14.97 9.07 0.52
CA PHE A 12 13.69 9.26 1.18
C PHE A 12 13.52 10.68 1.70
N TYR A 13 12.27 11.15 1.64
CA TYR A 13 11.85 12.41 2.24
C TYR A 13 11.38 12.12 3.67
N ILE A 14 11.90 12.85 4.64
CA ILE A 14 11.65 12.54 6.05
C ILE A 14 10.98 13.74 6.68
N GLU A 15 9.73 13.54 7.10
CA GLU A 15 8.91 14.56 7.73
C GLU A 15 8.96 14.39 9.25
N VAL A 16 9.21 15.47 9.96
CA VAL A 16 9.16 15.55 11.42
C VAL A 16 8.12 16.58 11.82
N THR A 17 7.20 16.17 12.69
CA THR A 17 6.12 17.04 13.17
C THR A 17 5.87 16.82 14.66
N GLY A 18 5.26 17.81 15.31
CA GLY A 18 4.87 17.71 16.71
C GLY A 18 6.04 17.73 17.69
N ALA A 19 7.24 18.10 17.25
CA ALA A 19 8.39 18.33 18.13
C ALA A 19 8.13 19.52 19.06
N GLY A 20 7.36 20.52 18.63
CA GLY A 20 7.21 21.77 19.37
C GLY A 20 8.42 22.70 19.22
N LEU A 21 9.33 22.37 18.30
CA LEU A 21 10.42 23.24 17.83
C LEU A 21 10.19 23.54 16.35
N PRO A 22 9.82 24.78 15.99
CA PRO A 22 9.62 25.17 14.60
C PRO A 22 10.84 24.92 13.70
N GLU A 23 12.05 24.91 14.28
CA GLU A 23 13.27 24.61 13.54
C GLU A 23 13.51 23.12 13.30
N VAL A 24 12.90 22.25 14.09
CA VAL A 24 12.95 20.78 13.93
C VAL A 24 11.75 20.30 13.12
N ASP A 25 10.56 20.80 13.39
CA ASP A 25 9.37 20.48 12.61
C ASP A 25 9.59 20.89 11.14
N GLY A 26 9.44 19.95 10.21
CA GLY A 26 9.88 20.17 8.84
C GLY A 26 9.98 18.93 7.98
N LEU A 27 10.47 19.16 6.76
CA LEU A 27 10.72 18.13 5.77
C LEU A 27 12.20 18.12 5.38
N PHE A 28 12.84 16.96 5.52
CA PHE A 28 14.08 16.63 4.86
C PHE A 28 13.82 16.25 3.41
N VAL A 29 14.55 16.88 2.51
CA VAL A 29 14.55 16.62 1.07
C VAL A 29 15.94 16.07 0.71
N PRO A 30 16.04 14.82 0.24
CA PRO A 30 17.32 14.24 -0.17
C PRO A 30 17.88 14.97 -1.40
N SER A 31 19.19 15.13 -1.45
CA SER A 31 19.88 15.62 -2.65
C SER A 31 20.17 14.47 -3.62
N THR A 32 20.26 14.78 -4.91
CA THR A 32 20.76 13.84 -5.93
C THR A 32 22.30 13.80 -5.99
N ALA A 33 22.98 14.63 -5.20
CA ALA A 33 24.43 14.63 -5.09
C ALA A 33 24.95 13.32 -4.46
N PRO A 34 26.10 12.80 -4.91
CA PRO A 34 26.69 11.61 -4.28
C PRO A 34 27.07 11.88 -2.82
N PRO A 35 27.11 10.84 -1.97
CA PRO A 35 27.60 10.97 -0.60
C PRO A 35 29.01 11.57 -0.56
N ALA A 36 29.27 12.40 0.45
CA ALA A 36 30.58 13.00 0.66
C ALA A 36 31.21 12.44 1.94
N GLU A 37 32.51 12.18 1.89
CA GLU A 37 33.30 11.81 3.06
C GLU A 37 33.93 13.07 3.66
N SER A 38 33.76 13.27 4.96
CA SER A 38 34.41 14.35 5.69
C SER A 38 35.88 14.06 5.94
N GLU A 39 36.65 15.08 6.34
CA GLU A 39 38.04 14.92 6.81
C GLU A 39 38.18 13.96 8.01
N SER A 40 37.09 13.69 8.74
CA SER A 40 37.03 12.75 9.86
C SER A 40 36.68 11.31 9.44
N GLY A 41 36.54 11.02 8.14
CA GLY A 41 36.15 9.72 7.61
C GLY A 41 34.65 9.41 7.73
N THR A 42 33.82 10.43 7.97
CA THR A 42 32.37 10.28 8.07
C THR A 42 31.77 10.42 6.68
N VAL A 43 31.16 9.37 6.15
CA VAL A 43 30.37 9.43 4.92
C VAL A 43 28.97 9.96 5.24
N SER A 44 28.46 10.90 4.45
CA SER A 44 27.15 11.52 4.67
C SER A 44 26.45 11.84 3.35
N SER A 45 25.13 11.70 3.34
CA SER A 45 24.29 12.09 2.20
C SER A 45 23.86 13.54 2.36
N LEU A 46 24.00 14.33 1.30
CA LEU A 46 23.54 15.71 1.29
C LEU A 46 22.01 15.77 1.16
N GLY A 47 21.39 16.75 1.79
CA GLY A 47 19.98 17.08 1.60
C GLY A 47 19.65 18.48 2.07
N TYR A 48 18.35 18.75 2.21
CA TYR A 48 17.82 20.04 2.62
C TYR A 48 16.74 19.88 3.66
N TRP A 49 16.92 20.48 4.83
CA TRP A 49 15.92 20.53 5.88
C TRP A 49 15.33 21.94 5.95
N ASN A 50 14.02 22.07 5.77
CA ASN A 50 13.36 23.39 5.74
C ASN A 50 14.06 24.39 4.78
N GLY A 51 14.54 23.89 3.64
CA GLY A 51 15.25 24.68 2.62
C GLY A 51 16.71 25.03 2.94
N LYS A 52 17.23 24.61 4.10
CA LYS A 52 18.64 24.80 4.49
C LYS A 52 19.42 23.51 4.25
N LEU A 53 20.69 23.64 3.88
CA LEU A 53 21.58 22.49 3.71
C LEU A 53 21.62 21.65 4.99
N ALA A 54 21.35 20.37 4.86
CA ALA A 54 21.36 19.40 5.93
C ALA A 54 22.09 18.13 5.48
N TRP A 55 22.62 17.38 6.44
CA TRP A 55 23.26 16.10 6.18
C TRP A 55 22.47 14.99 6.84
N ASP A 56 22.32 13.90 6.12
CA ASP A 56 21.75 12.66 6.60
C ASP A 56 22.79 11.54 6.68
N ARG A 57 22.58 10.59 7.60
CA ARG A 57 23.50 9.47 7.92
C ARG A 57 24.90 9.89 8.36
N ALA A 58 25.08 11.14 8.81
CA ALA A 58 26.31 11.56 9.46
C ALA A 58 26.51 10.85 10.80
N ASP A 59 27.75 10.60 11.24
CA ASP A 59 28.11 9.93 12.50
C ASP A 59 27.75 10.71 13.78
N GLY A 60 26.84 11.68 13.68
CA GLY A 60 26.46 12.61 14.75
C GLY A 60 27.51 13.67 15.07
N LYS A 61 28.66 13.71 14.38
CA LYS A 61 29.70 14.73 14.57
C LYS A 61 29.68 15.86 13.52
N SER A 62 28.64 15.92 12.69
CA SER A 62 28.50 16.98 11.69
C SER A 62 28.54 18.35 12.37
N ALA A 63 29.52 19.19 12.00
CA ALA A 63 29.63 20.58 12.43
C ALA A 63 28.53 21.49 11.83
N ARG A 64 27.61 20.93 11.05
CA ARG A 64 26.56 21.65 10.31
C ARG A 64 25.19 21.15 10.77
N SER A 65 24.32 22.09 11.13
CA SER A 65 22.99 21.85 11.67
C SER A 65 21.96 22.75 10.97
N PRO A 66 20.70 22.30 10.82
CA PRO A 66 20.05 21.14 11.45
C PRO A 66 20.43 19.82 10.77
N ALA A 67 20.31 18.70 11.49
CA ALA A 67 20.65 17.39 10.96
C ALA A 67 19.74 16.30 11.55
N LEU A 68 19.33 15.38 10.68
CA LEU A 68 18.84 14.06 11.02
C LEU A 68 19.98 13.10 10.73
N SER A 69 20.42 12.31 11.71
CA SER A 69 21.69 11.59 11.57
C SER A 69 21.70 10.28 12.33
N TYR A 70 22.50 9.32 11.86
CA TYR A 70 22.72 8.06 12.54
C TYR A 70 24.11 8.02 13.15
N SER A 71 24.18 8.00 14.48
CA SER A 71 25.44 7.92 15.19
C SER A 71 25.84 6.46 15.40
N ASN A 72 26.90 6.02 14.72
CA ASN A 72 27.51 4.69 14.94
C ASN A 72 28.03 4.48 16.37
N THR A 73 28.54 5.54 17.02
CA THR A 73 29.11 5.44 18.38
C THR A 73 28.03 5.11 19.41
N TYR A 74 26.91 5.82 19.32
CA TYR A 74 25.77 5.66 20.23
C TYR A 74 24.70 4.70 19.72
N ARG A 75 24.87 4.14 18.51
CA ARG A 75 23.90 3.25 17.87
C ARG A 75 22.49 3.84 17.90
N SER A 76 22.40 5.09 17.46
CA SER A 76 21.20 5.92 17.65
C SER A 76 20.93 6.84 16.48
N TRP A 77 19.67 6.92 16.06
CA TRP A 77 19.17 8.04 15.26
C TRP A 77 19.04 9.30 16.12
N ARG A 78 19.34 10.45 15.53
CA ARG A 78 19.46 11.75 16.23
C ARG A 78 18.89 12.87 15.39
N ILE A 79 18.17 13.78 16.05
CA ILE A 79 17.67 15.03 15.48
C ILE A 79 18.27 16.19 16.27
N CYS A 80 19.05 17.03 15.57
CA CYS A 80 19.72 18.19 16.16
C CYS A 80 19.05 19.51 15.73
N ARG A 81 19.01 20.47 16.66
CA ARG A 81 18.54 21.84 16.44
C ARG A 81 19.51 22.63 15.56
N LEU A 82 19.10 23.82 15.12
CA LEU A 82 19.95 24.73 14.32
C LEU A 82 21.27 25.11 14.99
N ASP A 83 21.31 25.17 16.31
CA ASP A 83 22.50 25.51 17.10
C ASP A 83 23.41 24.29 17.37
N GLY A 84 23.07 23.12 16.81
CA GLY A 84 23.82 21.88 16.94
C GLY A 84 23.52 21.06 18.21
N HIS A 85 22.68 21.57 19.12
CA HIS A 85 22.29 20.79 20.28
C HIS A 85 21.32 19.65 19.90
N LEU A 86 21.51 18.48 20.51
CA LEU A 86 20.62 17.34 20.36
C LEU A 86 19.23 17.67 20.93
N ALA A 87 18.19 17.51 20.11
CA ALA A 87 16.80 17.64 20.54
C ALA A 87 16.21 16.27 20.89
N TYR A 88 16.39 15.30 20.00
CA TYR A 88 15.80 13.96 20.13
C TYR A 88 16.78 12.89 19.68
N ASP A 89 16.67 11.72 20.31
CA ASP A 89 17.41 10.55 19.91
C ASP A 89 16.58 9.27 20.09
N ILE A 90 16.96 8.22 19.39
CA ILE A 90 16.43 6.88 19.60
C ILE A 90 17.52 5.86 19.32
N THR A 91 17.80 5.01 20.31
CA THR A 91 18.81 3.96 20.21
C THR A 91 18.21 2.76 19.46
N CYS A 92 18.76 2.43 18.29
CA CYS A 92 18.36 1.30 17.46
C CYS A 92 19.40 1.04 16.35
N GLU A 93 19.21 -0.08 15.64
CA GLU A 93 20.04 -0.50 14.50
C GLU A 93 19.32 -0.36 13.16
N ASP A 94 18.18 0.33 13.14
CA ASP A 94 17.36 0.43 11.93
C ASP A 94 18.09 1.26 10.87
N GLU A 95 18.06 0.83 9.61
CA GLU A 95 18.67 1.54 8.48
C GLU A 95 18.05 2.91 8.18
N LEU A 96 16.83 3.13 8.69
CA LEU A 96 16.06 4.35 8.57
C LEU A 96 15.54 4.81 9.93
N PRO A 97 15.26 6.12 10.11
CA PRO A 97 14.77 6.61 11.38
C PRO A 97 13.44 5.93 11.77
N PRO A 98 13.30 5.45 13.03
CA PRO A 98 12.09 4.78 13.47
C PRO A 98 10.84 5.66 13.38
N THR A 99 9.76 5.10 12.83
CA THR A 99 8.46 5.78 12.67
C THR A 99 7.36 5.16 13.56
N ASP A 100 7.63 4.03 14.19
CA ASP A 100 6.68 3.18 14.91
C ASP A 100 6.83 3.23 16.44
N ARG A 101 7.84 3.94 16.95
CA ARG A 101 8.16 4.04 18.38
C ARG A 101 8.53 5.46 18.79
N PRO A 102 8.25 5.85 20.05
CA PRO A 102 8.53 7.20 20.53
C PRO A 102 10.04 7.45 20.62
N TRP A 103 10.45 8.64 20.20
CA TRP A 103 11.81 9.13 20.36
C TRP A 103 12.04 9.66 21.78
N HIS A 104 13.25 9.49 22.29
CA HIS A 104 13.65 10.05 23.57
C HIS A 104 13.81 11.58 23.46
N VAL A 105 13.26 12.29 24.44
CA VAL A 105 13.33 13.75 24.54
C VAL A 105 14.57 14.16 25.32
N TYR A 106 15.51 14.82 24.66
CA TYR A 106 16.75 15.23 25.32
C TYR A 106 16.51 16.39 26.32
N LYS A 107 17.22 16.36 27.45
CA LYS A 107 16.90 17.00 28.75
C LYS A 107 16.78 18.55 28.76
N LYS A 108 16.91 19.25 27.64
CA LYS A 108 16.73 20.72 27.55
C LYS A 108 15.53 21.10 26.67
N GLY A 109 14.33 20.89 27.24
CA GLY A 109 13.17 21.75 26.99
C GLY A 109 12.24 21.43 25.82
N VAL A 110 11.95 20.16 25.52
CA VAL A 110 11.24 19.85 24.26
C VAL A 110 10.28 18.65 24.30
N ALA A 111 9.36 18.62 25.27
CA ALA A 111 8.20 17.72 25.17
C ALA A 111 7.16 18.31 24.20
N PRO A 112 6.51 17.51 23.34
CA PRO A 112 6.51 16.05 23.27
C PRO A 112 7.55 15.46 22.30
N ALA A 113 7.63 14.13 22.25
CA ALA A 113 8.45 13.42 21.27
C ALA A 113 7.94 13.68 19.83
N PRO A 114 8.83 13.83 18.84
CA PRO A 114 8.45 14.06 17.45
C PRO A 114 7.72 12.86 16.88
N LYS A 115 6.83 13.14 15.93
CA LYS A 115 6.33 12.16 14.97
C LYS A 115 7.20 12.21 13.72
N VAL A 116 7.78 11.07 13.35
CA VAL A 116 8.59 10.92 12.15
C VAL A 116 7.81 10.12 11.11
N VAL A 117 7.76 10.61 9.87
CA VAL A 117 7.14 9.93 8.73
C VAL A 117 8.15 9.88 7.59
N ILE A 118 8.26 8.73 6.94
CA ILE A 118 9.12 8.53 5.78
C ILE A 118 8.25 8.46 4.52
N HIS A 119 8.62 9.26 3.52
CA HIS A 119 7.98 9.28 2.22
C HIS A 119 8.98 8.87 1.12
N HIS A 120 8.56 7.96 0.24
CA HIS A 120 9.29 7.52 -0.96
C HIS A 120 9.22 8.54 -2.11
N HIS A 121 8.30 9.49 -2.01
CA HIS A 121 8.10 10.58 -2.97
C HIS A 121 7.89 11.89 -2.21
N ASP A 122 8.23 13.04 -2.82
CA ASP A 122 8.06 14.34 -2.20
C ASP A 122 6.58 14.55 -1.78
N PRO A 123 6.27 14.68 -0.48
CA PRO A 123 4.89 14.84 -0.03
C PRO A 123 4.25 16.15 -0.50
N ARG A 124 5.05 17.12 -0.98
CA ARG A 124 4.57 18.41 -1.50
C ARG A 124 4.19 18.35 -2.98
N GLN A 125 4.55 17.27 -3.67
CA GLN A 125 4.26 17.09 -5.10
C GLN A 125 3.03 16.19 -5.29
N PRO A 126 2.35 16.28 -6.45
CA PRO A 126 1.31 15.34 -6.82
C PRO A 126 1.82 13.90 -6.72
N CYS A 127 1.00 13.01 -6.17
CA CYS A 127 1.36 11.60 -6.05
C CYS A 127 1.62 11.01 -7.45
N PRO A 128 2.67 10.19 -7.64
CA PRO A 128 2.90 9.49 -8.89
C PRO A 128 1.67 8.68 -9.32
N LYS A 129 1.41 8.63 -10.62
CA LYS A 129 0.26 7.89 -11.16
C LYS A 129 0.34 6.40 -10.79
N PRO A 130 -0.73 5.79 -10.26
CA PRO A 130 -0.74 4.36 -9.96
C PRO A 130 -0.93 3.52 -11.24
N ASN A 131 -0.35 2.32 -11.25
CA ASN A 131 -0.67 1.24 -12.18
C ASN A 131 -1.82 0.44 -11.57
N VAL A 132 -3.01 0.55 -12.16
CA VAL A 132 -4.23 -0.03 -11.58
C VAL A 132 -4.75 -1.16 -12.45
N VAL A 133 -5.11 -2.27 -11.82
CA VAL A 133 -5.82 -3.38 -12.45
C VAL A 133 -7.09 -3.68 -11.63
N PHE A 134 -8.24 -3.66 -12.30
CA PHE A 134 -9.52 -4.02 -11.71
C PHE A 134 -9.69 -5.54 -11.72
N VAL A 135 -10.12 -6.12 -10.60
CA VAL A 135 -10.37 -7.57 -10.50
C VAL A 135 -11.84 -7.81 -10.20
N LEU A 136 -12.56 -8.37 -11.17
CA LEU A 136 -14.00 -8.64 -11.08
C LEU A 136 -14.32 -10.11 -11.34
N GLY A 137 -15.52 -10.53 -10.94
CA GLY A 137 -15.94 -11.92 -10.99
C GLY A 137 -16.98 -12.23 -9.92
N GLY A 138 -17.71 -13.33 -10.10
CA GLY A 138 -18.76 -13.74 -9.17
C GLY A 138 -18.27 -13.99 -7.73
N PRO A 139 -19.17 -13.98 -6.73
CA PRO A 139 -18.84 -14.42 -5.38
C PRO A 139 -18.34 -15.87 -5.41
N GLY A 140 -17.14 -16.12 -4.88
CA GLY A 140 -16.52 -17.46 -4.90
C GLY A 140 -15.59 -17.73 -6.09
N ALA A 141 -15.42 -16.78 -7.03
CA ALA A 141 -14.56 -16.95 -8.21
C ALA A 141 -13.05 -17.02 -7.91
N GLY A 142 -12.62 -16.78 -6.67
CA GLY A 142 -11.20 -16.87 -6.29
C GLY A 142 -10.40 -15.56 -6.41
N LYS A 143 -11.07 -14.42 -6.64
CA LYS A 143 -10.45 -13.08 -6.74
C LYS A 143 -9.46 -12.78 -5.62
N GLY A 144 -9.95 -12.79 -4.36
CA GLY A 144 -9.11 -12.48 -3.19
C GLY A 144 -7.91 -13.42 -3.06
N THR A 145 -8.07 -14.71 -3.37
CA THR A 145 -6.94 -15.67 -3.36
C THR A 145 -5.87 -15.30 -4.38
N MET A 146 -6.25 -14.92 -5.59
CA MET A 146 -5.28 -14.51 -6.62
C MET A 146 -4.67 -13.13 -6.34
N CYS A 147 -5.43 -12.21 -5.73
CA CYS A 147 -4.90 -10.92 -5.31
C CYS A 147 -3.89 -11.06 -4.16
N GLU A 148 -4.16 -11.92 -3.17
CA GLU A 148 -3.24 -12.23 -2.06
C GLU A 148 -1.96 -12.91 -2.57
N LEU A 149 -2.09 -13.79 -3.58
CA LEU A 149 -0.94 -14.38 -4.26
C LEU A 149 -0.12 -13.32 -5.01
N ALA A 150 -0.76 -12.44 -5.77
CA ALA A 150 -0.07 -11.35 -6.47
C ALA A 150 0.60 -10.35 -5.50
N GLU A 151 -0.01 -10.10 -4.34
CA GLU A 151 0.59 -9.24 -3.32
C GLU A 151 1.83 -9.88 -2.71
N SER A 152 1.71 -11.12 -2.24
CA SER A 152 2.83 -11.80 -1.56
C SER A 152 3.95 -12.25 -2.50
N GLN A 153 3.67 -12.46 -3.80
CA GLN A 153 4.65 -13.02 -4.75
C GLN A 153 5.09 -12.05 -5.84
N LEU A 154 4.26 -11.07 -6.22
CA LEU A 154 4.53 -10.20 -7.36
C LEU A 154 4.71 -8.72 -6.94
N GLY A 155 4.60 -8.41 -5.64
CA GLY A 155 4.76 -7.05 -5.11
C GLY A 155 3.64 -6.10 -5.51
N TRP A 156 2.48 -6.61 -5.94
CA TRP A 156 1.29 -5.80 -6.13
C TRP A 156 0.67 -5.47 -4.76
N THR A 157 -0.14 -4.42 -4.68
CA THR A 157 -0.92 -4.12 -3.48
C THR A 157 -2.36 -4.57 -3.68
N HIS A 158 -2.90 -5.39 -2.79
CA HIS A 158 -4.29 -5.83 -2.84
C HIS A 158 -5.19 -4.85 -2.07
N LEU A 159 -6.12 -4.21 -2.78
CA LEU A 159 -7.15 -3.36 -2.18
C LEU A 159 -8.53 -3.94 -2.45
N SER A 160 -9.18 -4.48 -1.42
CA SER A 160 -10.58 -4.89 -1.50
C SER A 160 -11.50 -3.76 -1.05
N THR A 161 -12.48 -3.39 -1.87
CA THR A 161 -13.50 -2.41 -1.47
C THR A 161 -14.29 -2.84 -0.24
N GLY A 162 -14.51 -4.15 -0.09
CA GLY A 162 -15.19 -4.70 1.08
C GLY A 162 -14.37 -4.55 2.36
N ASP A 163 -13.05 -4.75 2.28
CA ASP A 163 -12.15 -4.59 3.43
C ASP A 163 -11.95 -3.12 3.78
N LEU A 164 -11.80 -2.24 2.78
CA LEU A 164 -11.69 -0.79 3.01
C LEU A 164 -12.92 -0.22 3.74
N LEU A 165 -14.13 -0.60 3.32
CA LEU A 165 -15.35 -0.15 4.00
C LEU A 165 -15.47 -0.70 5.43
N ARG A 166 -14.98 -1.92 5.69
CA ARG A 166 -14.94 -2.48 7.05
C ARG A 166 -13.91 -1.74 7.92
N ALA A 167 -12.71 -1.55 7.41
CA ALA A 167 -11.64 -0.85 8.11
C ALA A 167 -12.02 0.60 8.45
N GLU A 168 -12.68 1.32 7.54
CA GLU A 168 -13.17 2.69 7.77
C GLU A 168 -14.17 2.73 8.93
N ARG A 169 -15.07 1.74 9.04
CA ARG A 169 -16.02 1.62 10.16
C ARG A 169 -15.32 1.29 11.47
N GLU A 170 -14.44 0.29 11.47
CA GLU A 170 -13.71 -0.16 12.66
C GLU A 170 -12.79 0.92 13.22
N ALA A 171 -12.21 1.75 12.35
CA ALA A 171 -11.36 2.87 12.73
C ALA A 171 -12.12 4.13 13.18
N ASN A 172 -13.47 4.11 13.19
CA ASN A 172 -14.31 5.31 13.35
C ASN A 172 -13.85 6.46 12.45
N GLY A 173 -13.56 6.14 11.18
CA GLY A 173 -13.10 7.12 10.19
C GLY A 173 -14.14 8.20 9.86
N PRO A 174 -13.75 9.24 9.11
CA PRO A 174 -14.64 10.38 8.79
C PRO A 174 -15.98 9.98 8.16
N HIS A 175 -16.01 8.85 7.45
CA HIS A 175 -17.23 8.34 6.81
C HIS A 175 -17.91 7.22 7.58
N ALA A 176 -17.38 6.79 8.74
CA ALA A 176 -17.85 5.62 9.47
C ALA A 176 -19.34 5.69 9.81
N ALA A 177 -19.83 6.81 10.35
CA ALA A 177 -21.23 6.98 10.71
C ALA A 177 -22.16 6.90 9.48
N THR A 178 -21.78 7.57 8.39
CA THR A 178 -22.54 7.54 7.13
C THR A 178 -22.54 6.15 6.49
N ILE A 179 -21.40 5.45 6.52
CA ILE A 179 -21.29 4.07 6.02
C ILE A 179 -22.14 3.13 6.87
N GLU A 180 -22.13 3.28 8.20
CA GLU A 180 -22.92 2.47 9.13
C GLU A 180 -24.41 2.61 8.87
N GLU A 181 -24.91 3.84 8.75
CA GLU A 181 -26.33 4.13 8.47
C GLU A 181 -26.77 3.52 7.14
N ILE A 182 -25.95 3.67 6.09
CA ILE A 182 -26.27 3.21 4.73
C ILE A 182 -26.27 1.67 4.67
N ILE A 183 -25.27 1.02 5.27
CA ILE A 183 -25.19 -0.45 5.32
C ILE A 183 -26.31 -1.03 6.18
N THR A 184 -26.61 -0.43 7.33
CA THR A 184 -27.70 -0.87 8.22
C THR A 184 -29.06 -0.76 7.54
N ALA A 185 -29.25 0.26 6.69
CA ALA A 185 -30.43 0.42 5.85
C ALA A 185 -30.49 -0.54 4.65
N GLY A 186 -29.49 -1.40 4.45
CA GLY A 186 -29.40 -2.34 3.33
C GLY A 186 -29.08 -1.68 1.99
N ASN A 187 -28.62 -0.43 2.00
CA ASN A 187 -28.28 0.33 0.81
C ASN A 187 -26.79 0.16 0.44
N LEU A 188 -26.46 0.38 -0.83
CA LEU A 188 -25.08 0.40 -1.29
C LEU A 188 -24.41 1.73 -0.91
N VAL A 189 -23.17 1.65 -0.40
CA VAL A 189 -22.36 2.83 -0.10
C VAL A 189 -22.16 3.66 -1.38
N PRO A 190 -22.35 4.99 -1.33
CA PRO A 190 -22.16 5.87 -2.48
C PRO A 190 -20.80 5.66 -3.15
N SER A 191 -20.82 5.54 -4.48
CA SER A 191 -19.63 5.30 -5.30
C SER A 191 -18.51 6.31 -5.06
N THR A 192 -18.86 7.57 -4.81
CA THR A 192 -17.90 8.66 -4.55
C THR A 192 -17.10 8.41 -3.28
N ILE A 193 -17.72 7.89 -2.21
CA ILE A 193 -17.02 7.53 -0.97
C ILE A 193 -16.06 6.37 -1.24
N VAL A 194 -16.51 5.33 -1.95
CA VAL A 194 -15.68 4.16 -2.27
C VAL A 194 -14.43 4.56 -3.07
N VAL A 195 -14.60 5.38 -4.11
CA VAL A 195 -13.48 5.85 -4.94
C VAL A 195 -12.53 6.74 -4.14
N LYS A 196 -13.05 7.59 -3.25
CA LYS A 196 -12.21 8.42 -2.38
C LYS A 196 -11.36 7.58 -1.42
N LEU A 197 -11.96 6.58 -0.77
CA LEU A 197 -11.24 5.63 0.09
C LEU A 197 -10.15 4.87 -0.69
N LEU A 198 -10.44 4.45 -1.93
CA LEU A 198 -9.45 3.83 -2.81
C LEU A 198 -8.31 4.79 -3.17
N GLN A 199 -8.63 6.03 -3.53
CA GLN A 199 -7.63 7.07 -3.83
C GLN A 199 -6.70 7.29 -2.63
N ASP A 200 -7.27 7.50 -1.44
CA ASP A 200 -6.51 7.79 -0.23
C ASP A 200 -5.64 6.60 0.19
N ALA A 201 -6.15 5.37 0.05
CA ALA A 201 -5.39 4.15 0.30
C ALA A 201 -4.20 4.01 -0.67
N MET A 202 -4.43 4.19 -1.98
CA MET A 202 -3.36 4.11 -2.98
C MET A 202 -2.31 5.20 -2.78
N GLU A 203 -2.71 6.43 -2.51
CA GLU A 203 -1.79 7.54 -2.27
C GLU A 203 -0.95 7.29 -1.01
N LYS A 204 -1.58 6.87 0.09
CA LYS A 204 -0.88 6.54 1.34
C LYS A 204 0.16 5.45 1.13
N ILE A 205 -0.20 4.38 0.41
CA ILE A 205 0.71 3.26 0.15
C ILE A 205 1.84 3.69 -0.77
N THR A 206 1.54 4.43 -1.84
CA THR A 206 2.56 4.96 -2.77
C THR A 206 3.56 5.85 -2.03
N ARG A 207 3.07 6.74 -1.15
CA ARG A 207 3.95 7.63 -0.38
C ARG A 207 4.79 6.88 0.64
N HIS A 208 4.24 5.91 1.37
CA HIS A 208 4.98 5.24 2.44
C HIS A 208 5.82 4.03 2.01
N THR A 209 5.55 3.44 0.85
CA THR A 209 6.24 2.22 0.39
C THR A 209 6.88 2.37 -0.99
N GLY A 210 6.55 3.44 -1.72
CA GLY A 210 6.95 3.61 -3.12
C GLY A 210 6.20 2.68 -4.09
N ASN A 211 5.36 1.77 -3.59
CA ASN A 211 4.62 0.85 -4.44
C ASN A 211 3.52 1.57 -5.22
N ARG A 212 3.48 1.35 -6.53
CA ARG A 212 2.53 1.97 -7.45
C ARG A 212 1.61 0.96 -8.13
N ASN A 213 1.75 -0.33 -7.86
CA ASN A 213 1.01 -1.40 -8.52
C ASN A 213 -0.17 -1.83 -7.64
N PHE A 214 -1.40 -1.66 -8.11
CA PHE A 214 -2.61 -1.90 -7.33
C PHE A 214 -3.60 -2.83 -8.02
N LEU A 215 -4.08 -3.83 -7.28
CA LEU A 215 -5.19 -4.70 -7.64
C LEU A 215 -6.43 -4.28 -6.86
N LEU A 216 -7.46 -3.78 -7.55
CA LEU A 216 -8.72 -3.40 -6.90
C LEU A 216 -9.71 -4.56 -6.99
N ASP A 217 -9.81 -5.33 -5.91
CA ASP A 217 -10.69 -6.51 -5.82
C ASP A 217 -12.14 -6.10 -5.57
N GLY A 218 -12.99 -6.44 -6.54
CA GLY A 218 -14.41 -6.18 -6.48
C GLY A 218 -14.74 -4.71 -6.72
N PHE A 219 -13.98 -4.01 -7.56
CA PHE A 219 -14.29 -2.68 -8.09
C PHE A 219 -13.94 -2.62 -9.59
N PRO A 220 -14.71 -1.91 -10.43
CA PRO A 220 -16.03 -1.32 -10.16
C PRO A 220 -17.16 -2.37 -10.15
N ARG A 221 -18.16 -2.25 -9.25
CA ARG A 221 -19.32 -3.18 -9.21
C ARG A 221 -20.53 -2.71 -10.00
N SER A 222 -20.50 -1.49 -10.51
CA SER A 222 -21.61 -0.86 -11.23
C SER A 222 -21.08 0.22 -12.16
N GLN A 223 -21.93 0.69 -13.09
CA GLN A 223 -21.62 1.86 -13.90
C GLN A 223 -21.40 3.11 -13.04
N SER A 224 -22.17 3.28 -11.96
CA SER A 224 -22.00 4.42 -11.05
C SER A 224 -20.65 4.41 -10.32
N ASN A 225 -20.06 3.24 -10.04
CA ASN A 225 -18.69 3.14 -9.54
C ASN A 225 -17.69 3.67 -10.58
N LEU A 226 -17.88 3.29 -11.85
CA LEU A 226 -17.02 3.72 -12.94
C LEU A 226 -17.15 5.22 -13.22
N ASP A 227 -18.36 5.77 -13.17
CA ASP A 227 -18.58 7.21 -13.35
C ASP A 227 -17.89 8.01 -12.23
N ALA A 228 -18.00 7.56 -10.97
CA ALA A 228 -17.28 8.17 -9.85
C ALA A 228 -15.75 8.02 -9.98
N TRP A 229 -15.26 6.89 -10.53
CA TRP A 229 -13.85 6.71 -10.83
C TRP A 229 -13.36 7.79 -11.80
N TYR A 230 -14.12 8.06 -12.86
CA TYR A 230 -13.79 9.10 -13.82
C TYR A 230 -13.84 10.52 -13.26
N GLU A 231 -14.70 10.79 -12.27
CA GLU A 231 -14.72 12.09 -11.59
C GLU A 231 -13.45 12.35 -10.79
N VAL A 232 -12.85 11.30 -10.20
CA VAL A 232 -11.65 11.41 -9.36
C VAL A 232 -10.36 11.33 -10.18
N PHE A 233 -10.29 10.39 -11.13
CA PHE A 233 -9.08 10.12 -11.92
C PHE A 233 -9.07 10.78 -13.30
N GLY A 234 -10.21 11.37 -13.71
CA GLY A 234 -10.39 12.02 -15.01
C GLY A 234 -10.85 11.05 -16.10
N ARG A 235 -11.78 11.51 -16.97
CA ARG A 235 -12.27 10.75 -18.13
C ARG A 235 -11.23 10.56 -19.23
N GLU A 236 -10.23 11.43 -19.27
CA GLU A 236 -9.14 11.39 -20.26
C GLU A 236 -8.02 10.43 -19.84
N ALA A 237 -8.03 9.94 -18.60
CA ALA A 237 -7.09 8.93 -18.16
C ALA A 237 -7.37 7.59 -18.85
N GLU A 238 -6.31 6.83 -19.12
CA GLU A 238 -6.44 5.49 -19.69
C GLU A 238 -7.28 4.61 -18.76
N LEU A 239 -8.28 3.95 -19.34
CA LEU A 239 -9.15 3.02 -18.60
C LEU A 239 -8.29 1.86 -18.07
N PRO A 240 -8.27 1.58 -16.75
CA PRO A 240 -7.50 0.47 -16.19
C PRO A 240 -7.83 -0.88 -16.85
N LYS A 241 -6.85 -1.79 -16.89
CA LYS A 241 -7.09 -3.17 -17.33
C LYS A 241 -8.02 -3.87 -16.33
N MET A 242 -8.95 -4.68 -16.81
CA MET A 242 -9.81 -5.52 -16.00
C MET A 242 -9.44 -6.99 -16.17
N LEU A 243 -9.18 -7.68 -15.07
CA LEU A 243 -9.15 -9.14 -15.00
C LEU A 243 -10.54 -9.62 -14.56
N PHE A 244 -11.22 -10.30 -15.47
CA PHE A 244 -12.54 -10.83 -15.23
C PHE A 244 -12.48 -12.34 -14.97
N PHE A 245 -12.76 -12.72 -13.73
CA PHE A 245 -12.72 -14.10 -13.27
C PHE A 245 -14.06 -14.75 -13.57
N GLU A 246 -14.14 -15.42 -14.71
CA GLU A 246 -15.33 -16.15 -15.13
C GLU A 246 -15.30 -17.54 -14.51
N CYS A 247 -16.47 -17.98 -14.01
CA CYS A 247 -16.61 -19.26 -13.34
C CYS A 247 -18.07 -19.72 -13.40
N PRO A 248 -18.33 -20.98 -13.79
CA PRO A 248 -19.67 -21.55 -13.74
C PRO A 248 -20.29 -21.46 -12.34
N TYR A 249 -21.59 -21.19 -12.28
CA TYR A 249 -22.31 -20.98 -11.02
C TYR A 249 -22.21 -22.20 -10.09
N GLU A 250 -22.25 -23.40 -10.65
CA GLU A 250 -22.16 -24.66 -9.90
C GLU A 250 -20.80 -24.82 -9.20
N VAL A 251 -19.75 -24.25 -9.77
CA VAL A 251 -18.40 -24.23 -9.16
C VAL A 251 -18.33 -23.16 -8.07
N LEU A 252 -18.92 -21.98 -8.31
CA LEU A 252 -19.02 -20.91 -7.32
C LEU A 252 -19.75 -21.38 -6.06
N GLU A 253 -20.88 -22.06 -6.23
CA GLU A 253 -21.68 -22.61 -5.14
C GLU A 253 -20.89 -23.59 -4.27
N LYS A 254 -20.22 -24.56 -4.89
CA LYS A 254 -19.34 -25.50 -4.18
C LYS A 254 -18.24 -24.79 -3.39
N ARG A 255 -17.62 -23.75 -3.97
CA ARG A 255 -16.54 -23.00 -3.33
C ARG A 255 -17.02 -22.19 -2.13
N VAL A 256 -18.16 -21.51 -2.25
CA VAL A 256 -18.72 -20.70 -1.15
C VAL A 256 -19.18 -21.59 0.01
N LEU A 257 -19.86 -22.70 -0.28
CA LEU A 257 -20.24 -23.68 0.73
C LEU A 257 -19.04 -24.33 1.44
N ALA A 258 -17.97 -24.62 0.70
CA ALA A 258 -16.74 -25.15 1.29
C ALA A 258 -16.08 -24.11 2.21
N ARG A 259 -16.08 -22.83 1.81
CA ARG A 259 -15.50 -21.73 2.59
C ARG A 259 -16.27 -21.45 3.88
N ALA A 260 -17.60 -21.50 3.83
CA ALA A 260 -18.48 -21.29 4.99
C ALA A 260 -18.09 -22.14 6.21
N LYS A 261 -17.54 -23.34 5.98
CA LYS A 261 -17.09 -24.26 7.03
C LYS A 261 -15.90 -23.76 7.85
N TYR A 262 -15.14 -22.79 7.32
CA TYR A 262 -13.85 -22.37 7.88
C TYR A 262 -13.77 -20.87 8.20
N THR A 263 -14.51 -20.01 7.50
CA THR A 263 -14.29 -18.55 7.56
C THR A 263 -15.22 -17.79 8.50
N GLY A 264 -16.20 -18.44 9.13
CA GLY A 264 -17.15 -17.78 10.04
C GLY A 264 -17.93 -16.62 9.41
N ARG A 265 -17.88 -16.45 8.08
CA ARG A 265 -18.52 -15.36 7.35
C ARG A 265 -20.03 -15.58 7.34
N GLN A 266 -20.76 -14.66 7.95
CA GLN A 266 -22.22 -14.74 8.08
C GLN A 266 -22.96 -14.76 6.72
N ASP A 267 -22.33 -14.22 5.68
CA ASP A 267 -22.85 -14.14 4.31
C ASP A 267 -22.50 -15.34 3.42
N ASP A 268 -21.74 -16.33 3.91
CA ASP A 268 -21.39 -17.55 3.16
C ASP A 268 -22.50 -18.62 3.27
N ASN A 269 -23.70 -18.32 2.76
CA ASN A 269 -24.83 -19.25 2.68
C ASN A 269 -25.51 -19.20 1.30
N LEU A 270 -26.33 -20.21 0.95
CA LEU A 270 -26.95 -20.32 -0.38
C LEU A 270 -27.85 -19.14 -0.75
N VAL A 271 -28.60 -18.61 0.22
CA VAL A 271 -29.52 -17.49 -0.01
C VAL A 271 -28.73 -16.23 -0.35
N SER A 272 -27.72 -15.92 0.45
CA SER A 272 -26.81 -14.79 0.23
C SER A 272 -25.99 -14.97 -1.05
N LEU A 273 -25.54 -16.18 -1.38
CA LEU A 273 -24.84 -16.47 -2.62
C LEU A 273 -25.70 -16.13 -3.84
N LYS A 274 -26.93 -16.66 -3.88
CA LYS A 274 -27.85 -16.44 -5.00
C LYS A 274 -28.14 -14.95 -5.16
N SER A 275 -28.50 -14.27 -4.08
CA SER A 275 -28.76 -12.82 -4.09
C SER A 275 -27.55 -12.03 -4.62
N ARG A 276 -26.34 -12.33 -4.15
CA ARG A 276 -25.11 -11.66 -4.61
C ARG A 276 -24.78 -11.96 -6.06
N PHE A 277 -25.05 -13.18 -6.53
CA PHE A 277 -24.85 -13.56 -7.92
C PHE A 277 -25.85 -12.86 -8.85
N ASP A 278 -27.11 -12.74 -8.43
CA ASP A 278 -28.15 -12.00 -9.16
C ASP A 278 -27.81 -10.51 -9.23
N THR A 279 -27.38 -9.89 -8.12
CA THR A 279 -26.86 -8.51 -8.11
C THR A 279 -25.65 -8.37 -9.03
N PHE A 280 -24.69 -9.29 -8.97
CA PHE A 280 -23.52 -9.28 -9.85
C PHE A 280 -23.92 -9.31 -11.33
N LYS A 281 -24.86 -10.18 -11.72
CA LYS A 281 -25.38 -10.23 -13.10
C LYS A 281 -26.09 -8.94 -13.51
N LYS A 282 -26.88 -8.37 -12.61
CA LYS A 282 -27.69 -7.18 -12.89
C LYS A 282 -26.86 -5.90 -12.98
N GLU A 283 -25.93 -5.73 -12.05
CA GLU A 283 -25.25 -4.44 -11.83
C GLU A 283 -23.79 -4.45 -12.31
N THR A 284 -23.08 -5.56 -12.14
CA THR A 284 -21.64 -5.65 -12.46
C THR A 284 -21.37 -6.14 -13.87
N LEU A 285 -22.13 -7.14 -14.35
CA LEU A 285 -21.91 -7.71 -15.68
C LEU A 285 -22.04 -6.68 -16.82
N PRO A 286 -22.96 -5.70 -16.79
CA PRO A 286 -22.97 -4.63 -17.80
C PRO A 286 -21.66 -3.85 -17.86
N THR A 287 -21.02 -3.58 -16.72
CA THR A 287 -19.70 -2.95 -16.66
C THR A 287 -18.62 -3.86 -17.25
N VAL A 288 -18.65 -5.17 -16.98
CA VAL A 288 -17.73 -6.13 -17.62
C VAL A 288 -17.90 -6.13 -19.14
N GLN A 289 -19.14 -6.10 -19.64
CA GLN A 289 -19.40 -6.04 -21.09
C GLN A 289 -18.91 -4.73 -21.71
N PHE A 290 -19.01 -3.61 -20.99
CA PHE A 290 -18.39 -2.35 -21.40
C PHE A 290 -16.86 -2.50 -21.53
N PHE A 291 -16.16 -3.07 -20.53
CA PHE A 291 -14.70 -3.25 -20.64
C PHE A 291 -14.31 -4.21 -21.77
N LYS A 292 -15.12 -5.25 -22.03
CA LYS A 292 -14.92 -6.15 -23.18
C LYS A 292 -15.04 -5.40 -24.51
N SER A 293 -16.03 -4.52 -24.66
CA SER A 293 -16.20 -3.73 -25.90
C SER A 293 -15.10 -2.70 -26.11
N GLN A 294 -14.40 -2.30 -25.05
CA GLN A 294 -13.22 -1.42 -25.10
C GLN A 294 -11.89 -2.17 -25.23
N GLU A 295 -11.89 -3.51 -25.35
CA GLU A 295 -10.67 -4.33 -25.36
C GLU A 295 -9.80 -4.15 -24.10
N ARG A 296 -10.41 -3.75 -22.98
CA ARG A 296 -9.76 -3.56 -21.68
C ARG A 296 -10.11 -4.65 -20.66
N CYS A 297 -10.74 -5.73 -21.10
CA CYS A 297 -11.11 -6.87 -20.27
C CYS A 297 -10.38 -8.13 -20.72
N VAL A 298 -9.68 -8.76 -19.80
CA VAL A 298 -9.09 -10.10 -19.97
C VAL A 298 -9.92 -11.07 -19.14
N GLU A 299 -10.57 -12.01 -19.83
CA GLU A 299 -11.34 -13.06 -19.18
C GLU A 299 -10.42 -14.23 -18.80
N LEU A 300 -10.50 -14.63 -17.53
CA LEU A 300 -9.75 -15.74 -16.95
C LEU A 300 -10.75 -16.82 -16.52
N ASP A 301 -10.64 -18.01 -17.09
CA ASP A 301 -11.41 -19.17 -16.65
C ASP A 301 -10.88 -19.65 -15.31
N THR A 302 -11.64 -19.35 -14.26
CA THR A 302 -11.27 -19.72 -12.89
C THR A 302 -11.88 -21.04 -12.45
N SER A 303 -12.52 -21.80 -13.36
CA SER A 303 -12.94 -23.17 -13.12
C SER A 303 -11.76 -24.17 -13.13
N LEU A 304 -10.65 -23.77 -13.74
CA LEU A 304 -9.37 -24.48 -13.75
C LEU A 304 -8.77 -24.62 -12.34
N ASP A 305 -7.69 -25.42 -12.23
CA ASP A 305 -6.94 -25.53 -11.00
C ASP A 305 -6.23 -24.20 -10.63
N ARG A 306 -5.88 -24.06 -9.34
CA ARG A 306 -5.36 -22.79 -8.82
C ARG A 306 -4.02 -22.41 -9.42
N GLN A 307 -3.19 -23.37 -9.81
CA GLN A 307 -1.86 -23.09 -10.36
C GLN A 307 -1.98 -22.55 -11.78
N ALA A 308 -2.84 -23.16 -12.61
CA ALA A 308 -3.13 -22.66 -13.95
C ALA A 308 -3.71 -21.22 -13.92
N VAL A 309 -4.68 -20.95 -13.04
CA VAL A 309 -5.24 -19.60 -12.88
C VAL A 309 -4.18 -18.61 -12.42
N TYR A 310 -3.33 -19.00 -11.47
CA TYR A 310 -2.26 -18.14 -10.99
C TYR A 310 -1.23 -17.80 -12.09
N GLN A 311 -0.86 -18.77 -12.92
CA GLN A 311 0.03 -18.54 -14.06
C GLN A 311 -0.56 -17.50 -15.03
N LEU A 312 -1.85 -17.62 -15.38
CA LEU A 312 -2.53 -16.63 -16.22
C LEU A 312 -2.52 -15.24 -15.58
N VAL A 313 -2.74 -15.14 -14.26
CA VAL A 313 -2.66 -13.87 -13.55
C VAL A 313 -1.24 -13.29 -13.61
N CYS A 314 -0.20 -14.11 -13.42
CA CYS A 314 1.19 -13.67 -13.54
C CYS A 314 1.49 -13.11 -14.93
N GLU A 315 1.02 -13.78 -15.99
CA GLU A 315 1.16 -13.32 -17.37
C GLU A 315 0.49 -11.96 -17.60
N GLN A 316 -0.70 -11.73 -17.03
CA GLN A 316 -1.41 -10.46 -17.21
C GLN A 316 -0.82 -9.28 -16.42
N LEU A 317 -0.06 -9.57 -15.37
CA LEU A 317 0.59 -8.58 -14.51
C LEU A 317 2.07 -8.38 -14.81
N SER A 318 2.66 -9.16 -15.72
CA SER A 318 4.11 -9.19 -15.97
C SER A 318 4.68 -7.84 -16.41
N GLU A 319 3.89 -7.02 -17.11
CA GLU A 319 4.30 -5.70 -17.63
C GLU A 319 4.81 -4.75 -16.54
N HIS A 320 4.23 -4.83 -15.33
CA HIS A 320 4.58 -3.96 -14.20
C HIS A 320 5.20 -4.71 -13.02
N THR A 321 5.46 -6.01 -13.18
CA THR A 321 6.02 -6.85 -12.12
C THR A 321 7.54 -6.90 -12.25
N ASP A 322 8.24 -6.69 -11.13
CA ASP A 322 9.71 -6.83 -11.08
C ASP A 322 10.12 -8.27 -11.41
N CYS A 323 11.12 -8.44 -12.28
CA CYS A 323 11.59 -9.76 -12.69
C CYS A 323 12.19 -10.57 -11.54
N THR A 324 12.73 -9.92 -10.50
CA THR A 324 13.23 -10.59 -9.30
C THR A 324 12.09 -11.21 -8.50
N LEU A 325 10.98 -10.49 -8.35
CA LEU A 325 9.77 -10.98 -7.69
C LEU A 325 9.08 -12.07 -8.54
N ALA A 326 9.01 -11.89 -9.86
CA ALA A 326 8.39 -12.87 -10.74
C ALA A 326 9.11 -14.24 -10.73
N ASN A 327 10.42 -14.26 -10.45
CA ASN A 327 11.23 -15.48 -10.45
C ASN A 327 11.50 -16.03 -9.05
N GLN A 328 10.95 -15.42 -7.99
CA GLN A 328 11.21 -15.89 -6.63
C GLN A 328 10.48 -17.21 -6.34
N PRO A 329 11.02 -18.08 -5.48
CA PRO A 329 10.33 -19.27 -5.04
C PRO A 329 9.02 -18.95 -4.32
N LEU A 330 8.02 -19.82 -4.44
CA LEU A 330 6.75 -19.68 -3.73
C LEU A 330 6.97 -19.64 -2.21
N SER A 331 6.40 -18.65 -1.54
CA SER A 331 6.33 -18.66 -0.08
C SER A 331 5.44 -19.80 0.42
N GLU A 332 5.61 -20.24 1.67
CA GLU A 332 4.76 -21.27 2.27
C GLU A 332 3.26 -20.89 2.20
N ARG A 333 2.97 -19.59 2.38
CA ARG A 333 1.62 -19.04 2.23
C ARG A 333 1.09 -19.20 0.81
N ALA A 334 1.89 -18.89 -0.19
CA ALA A 334 1.52 -19.06 -1.58
C ALA A 334 1.30 -20.55 -1.93
N GLU A 335 2.15 -21.46 -1.46
CA GLU A 335 1.96 -22.90 -1.63
C GLU A 335 0.62 -23.38 -1.05
N MET A 336 0.23 -22.89 0.13
CA MET A 336 -1.07 -23.21 0.74
C MET A 336 -2.24 -22.68 -0.08
N LEU A 337 -2.17 -21.42 -0.52
CA LEU A 337 -3.20 -20.80 -1.35
C LEU A 337 -3.38 -21.54 -2.69
N LEU A 338 -2.27 -21.99 -3.29
CA LEU A 338 -2.24 -22.79 -4.52
C LEU A 338 -2.62 -24.26 -4.31
N GLY A 339 -2.85 -24.69 -3.08
CA GLY A 339 -3.20 -26.08 -2.75
C GLY A 339 -2.05 -27.08 -2.90
N LEU A 340 -0.81 -26.59 -3.01
CA LEU A 340 0.42 -27.39 -3.02
C LEU A 340 0.79 -27.86 -1.62
N ARG A 341 0.36 -27.11 -0.60
CA ARG A 341 0.59 -27.40 0.82
C ARG A 341 -0.73 -27.36 1.60
N ARG A 342 -0.83 -28.16 2.66
CA ARG A 342 -1.98 -28.11 3.57
C ARG A 342 -1.85 -26.92 4.52
N PHE A 343 -2.99 -26.33 4.89
CA PHE A 343 -3.02 -25.35 5.98
C PHE A 343 -2.65 -26.03 7.29
N PRO A 344 -1.88 -25.37 8.18
CA PRO A 344 -1.65 -25.87 9.52
C PRO A 344 -3.00 -26.05 10.24
N ASN A 345 -3.13 -27.18 10.94
CA ASN A 345 -4.35 -27.57 11.67
C ASN A 345 -4.62 -26.69 12.87
#